data_AF-A0A524MYR1-F1
#
_entry.id   AF-A0A524MYR1-F1
#
_cell.length_a   1.000
_cell.length_b   1.000
_cell.length_c   1.000
_cell.angle_alpha   90.00
_cell.angle_beta   90.00
_cell.angle_gamma   90.00
#
_symmetry.space_group_name_H-M   'P 1'
#
loop_
_entity.id
_entity.type
_entity.pdbx_description
1 polymer ?
#
loop_
_entity_poly.entity_id
_entity_poly.type
_entity_poly.pdbx_seq_one_letter_code
_entity_poly.pdbx_strand_id
1 'polypeptide(L)'
;MDDGDDALDELIHRADLDRPVRMIDDRCSGRDWDGLLRVRDRARHAVATGRQLWPAATLAEYRLALLATPEYVGAVLDETDGLSGRFTIGPLTEVAAQHHTWDDLAPVLDRSPRAAFVAHERVVRGDVVDDDDLPAVLDLPLALQAWEPDYALATYTEVGAEFPAPPLPDDWDDVEPIPAEILDDDVEYAIRQLVEPWTTSSNGQVDVVCVDGDVAGALGALGLRRARM
;
A
#
# COMPACT_ATOMS: atom_id res chain seq x y z
N MET A 1 7.97 -4.54 38.10
CA MET A 1 8.55 -5.16 36.89
C MET A 1 7.54 -6.21 36.51
N ASP A 2 6.87 -5.99 35.38
CA ASP A 2 5.74 -6.81 34.94
C ASP A 2 6.27 -8.10 34.31
N ASP A 3 5.72 -9.25 34.70
CA ASP A 3 6.19 -10.60 34.31
C ASP A 3 6.21 -10.78 32.77
N GLY A 4 5.37 -10.02 32.06
CA GLY A 4 5.32 -9.99 30.59
C GLY A 4 6.44 -9.21 29.90
N ASP A 5 7.13 -8.31 30.62
CA ASP A 5 8.28 -7.55 30.09
C ASP A 5 9.58 -8.36 30.20
N ASP A 6 9.77 -9.08 31.31
CA ASP A 6 10.91 -9.99 31.50
C ASP A 6 10.88 -11.12 30.46
N ALA A 7 9.70 -11.63 30.13
CA ALA A 7 9.51 -12.62 29.06
C ALA A 7 9.88 -12.08 27.67
N LEU A 8 9.51 -10.83 27.35
CA LEU A 8 9.84 -10.19 26.08
C LEU A 8 11.36 -9.99 25.93
N ASP A 9 12.03 -9.54 26.99
CA ASP A 9 13.47 -9.34 26.99
C ASP A 9 14.23 -10.67 26.81
N GLU A 10 13.76 -11.76 27.42
CA GLU A 10 14.29 -13.10 27.17
C GLU A 10 14.11 -13.55 25.71
N LEU A 11 12.93 -13.33 25.12
CA LEU A 11 12.66 -13.68 23.73
C LEU A 11 13.55 -12.91 22.76
N ILE A 12 13.74 -11.61 23.02
CA ILE A 12 14.67 -10.78 22.26
C ILE A 12 16.10 -11.32 22.39
N HIS A 13 16.51 -11.72 23.60
CA HIS A 13 17.84 -12.27 23.84
C HIS A 13 18.08 -13.60 23.14
N ARG A 14 17.05 -14.42 22.92
CA ARG A 14 17.15 -15.70 22.21
C ARG A 14 17.13 -15.55 20.69
N ALA A 15 16.63 -14.43 20.17
CA ALA A 15 16.50 -14.16 18.73
C ALA A 15 15.72 -15.25 17.94
N ASP A 16 14.77 -15.91 18.60
CA ASP A 16 13.83 -16.87 18.00
C ASP A 16 12.55 -16.12 17.62
N LEU A 17 12.10 -16.22 16.36
CA LEU A 17 10.95 -15.49 15.83
C LEU A 17 9.60 -16.15 16.14
N ASP A 18 9.55 -17.46 16.37
CA ASP A 18 8.28 -18.18 16.55
C ASP A 18 7.55 -17.76 17.83
N ARG A 19 8.32 -17.44 18.88
CA ARG A 19 7.78 -17.04 20.18
C ARG A 19 7.25 -15.60 20.20
N PRO A 20 7.95 -14.59 19.63
CA PRO A 20 7.39 -13.26 19.41
C PRO A 20 6.07 -13.26 18.64
N VAL A 21 5.93 -14.09 17.59
CA VAL A 21 4.67 -14.16 16.82
C VAL A 21 3.50 -14.59 17.71
N ARG A 22 3.65 -15.69 18.46
CA ARG A 22 2.60 -16.15 19.39
C ARG A 22 2.26 -15.11 20.45
N MET A 23 3.28 -14.44 20.98
CA MET A 23 3.09 -13.38 21.96
C MET A 23 2.34 -12.17 21.39
N ILE A 24 2.55 -11.85 20.10
CA ILE A 24 1.77 -10.82 19.39
C ILE A 24 0.30 -11.27 19.27
N ASP A 25 0.05 -12.50 18.84
CA ASP A 25 -1.31 -13.04 18.71
C ASP A 25 -2.05 -13.07 20.07
N ASP A 26 -1.38 -13.48 21.14
CA ASP A 26 -1.93 -13.48 22.51
C ASP A 26 -2.29 -12.07 22.97
N ARG A 27 -1.42 -11.08 22.71
CA ARG A 27 -1.69 -9.67 23.05
C ARG A 27 -2.80 -9.07 22.21
N CYS A 28 -2.89 -9.40 20.92
CA CYS A 28 -4.03 -9.00 20.08
C CYS A 28 -5.34 -9.57 20.61
N SER A 29 -5.35 -10.86 20.95
CA SER A 29 -6.52 -11.55 21.51
C SER A 29 -6.96 -10.94 22.85
N GLY A 30 -5.98 -10.56 23.69
CA GLY A 30 -6.22 -9.87 24.97
C GLY A 30 -6.47 -8.37 24.87
N ARG A 31 -6.34 -7.77 23.68
CA ARG A 31 -6.36 -6.30 23.46
C ARG A 31 -5.34 -5.54 24.32
N ASP A 32 -4.19 -6.17 24.58
CA ASP A 32 -3.05 -5.55 25.27
C ASP A 32 -2.22 -4.72 24.29
N TRP A 33 -2.79 -3.57 23.88
CA TRP A 33 -2.18 -2.68 22.89
C TRP A 33 -0.90 -2.04 23.40
N ASP A 34 -0.85 -1.64 24.67
CA ASP A 34 0.36 -1.16 25.34
C ASP A 34 1.48 -2.19 25.27
N GLY A 35 1.19 -3.45 25.60
CA GLY A 35 2.16 -4.53 25.51
C GLY A 35 2.61 -4.78 24.08
N LEU A 36 1.70 -4.72 23.11
CA LEU A 36 2.03 -4.91 21.69
C LEU A 36 2.92 -3.78 21.16
N LEU A 37 2.66 -2.53 21.58
CA LEU A 37 3.51 -1.37 21.29
C LEU A 37 4.92 -1.56 21.87
N ARG A 38 5.03 -2.10 23.10
CA ARG A 38 6.32 -2.45 23.70
C ARG A 38 7.05 -3.55 22.91
N VAL A 39 6.35 -4.55 22.37
CA VAL A 39 6.97 -5.56 21.47
C VAL A 39 7.56 -4.88 20.25
N ARG A 40 6.79 -4.02 19.58
CA ARG A 40 7.24 -3.26 18.41
C ARG A 40 8.52 -2.50 18.72
N ASP A 41 8.51 -1.67 19.75
CA ASP A 41 9.62 -0.77 20.06
C ASP A 41 10.89 -1.54 20.41
N ARG A 42 10.79 -2.55 21.28
CA ARG A 42 11.95 -3.37 21.66
C ARG A 42 12.47 -4.21 20.49
N ALA A 43 11.59 -4.77 19.65
CA ALA A 43 11.99 -5.55 18.47
C ALA A 43 12.70 -4.68 17.42
N ARG A 44 12.24 -3.43 17.20
CA ARG A 44 12.94 -2.44 16.36
C ARG A 44 14.33 -2.12 16.92
N HIS A 45 14.42 -1.80 18.22
CA HIS A 45 15.71 -1.49 18.86
C HIS A 45 16.69 -2.67 18.84
N ALA A 46 16.22 -3.91 18.89
CA ALA A 46 17.08 -5.09 18.82
C ALA A 46 17.86 -5.18 17.49
N VAL A 47 17.35 -4.62 16.40
CA VAL A 47 18.06 -4.53 15.11
C VAL A 47 19.35 -3.73 15.23
N ALA A 48 19.35 -2.65 16.02
CA ALA A 48 20.56 -1.85 16.28
C ALA A 48 21.66 -2.67 17.00
N THR A 49 21.28 -3.77 17.66
CA THR A 49 22.21 -4.70 18.32
C THR A 49 22.56 -5.92 17.45
N GLY A 50 22.17 -5.93 16.17
CA GLY A 50 22.47 -6.99 15.20
C GLY A 50 21.48 -8.16 15.21
N ARG A 51 20.37 -8.08 15.95
CA ARG A 51 19.34 -9.13 16.03
C ARG A 51 18.29 -8.91 14.94
N GLN A 52 17.98 -9.94 14.16
CA GLN A 52 17.02 -9.87 13.05
C GLN A 52 15.56 -10.02 13.52
N LEU A 53 15.10 -9.16 14.43
CA LEU A 53 13.73 -9.19 14.96
C LEU A 53 12.78 -8.21 14.27
N TRP A 54 13.22 -7.58 13.17
CA TRP A 54 12.39 -6.68 12.37
C TRP A 54 11.06 -7.33 11.91
N PRO A 55 10.95 -8.64 11.59
CA PRO A 55 9.65 -9.22 11.20
C PRO A 55 8.63 -9.18 12.34
N ALA A 56 9.06 -9.32 13.60
CA ALA A 56 8.18 -9.23 14.76
C ALA A 56 7.70 -7.78 14.99
N ALA A 57 8.59 -6.80 14.80
CA ALA A 57 8.19 -5.38 14.82
C ALA A 57 7.16 -5.09 13.72
N THR A 58 7.45 -5.49 12.49
CA THR A 58 6.56 -5.29 11.33
C THR A 58 5.19 -5.94 11.54
N LEU A 59 5.15 -7.15 12.10
CA LEU A 59 3.88 -7.80 12.43
C LEU A 59 3.13 -7.02 13.52
N ALA A 60 3.80 -6.57 14.58
CA ALA A 60 3.17 -5.78 15.63
C ALA A 60 2.61 -4.46 15.11
N GLU A 61 3.33 -3.76 14.23
CA GLU A 61 2.85 -2.53 13.56
C GLU A 61 1.60 -2.78 12.74
N TYR A 62 1.62 -3.83 11.92
CA TYR A 62 0.48 -4.22 11.11
C TYR A 62 -0.75 -4.52 11.98
N ARG A 63 -0.57 -5.27 13.07
CA ARG A 63 -1.68 -5.59 13.98
C ARG A 63 -2.21 -4.37 14.74
N LEU A 64 -1.34 -3.46 15.15
CA LEU A 64 -1.76 -2.21 15.78
C LEU A 64 -2.55 -1.34 14.79
N ALA A 65 -2.08 -1.18 13.55
CA ALA A 65 -2.80 -0.42 12.54
C ALA A 65 -4.16 -1.05 12.18
N LEU A 66 -4.23 -2.38 12.15
CA LEU A 66 -5.46 -3.10 11.77
C LEU A 66 -6.49 -3.18 12.90
N LEU A 67 -6.07 -3.37 14.17
CA LEU A 67 -6.96 -3.83 15.25
C LEU A 67 -7.06 -2.90 16.46
N ALA A 68 -6.09 -2.00 16.65
CA ALA A 68 -6.00 -1.22 17.88
C ALA A 68 -6.93 0.00 17.90
N THR A 69 -6.97 0.72 19.02
CA THR A 69 -7.69 2.00 19.10
C THR A 69 -6.89 3.13 18.43
N PRO A 70 -7.55 4.25 18.04
CA PRO A 70 -6.92 5.32 17.27
C PRO A 70 -5.57 5.80 17.82
N GLU A 71 -5.41 5.90 19.15
CA GLU A 71 -4.19 6.40 19.77
C GLU A 71 -2.96 5.54 19.42
N TYR A 72 -3.13 4.22 19.35
CA TYR A 72 -2.07 3.30 18.97
C TYR A 72 -1.83 3.28 17.47
N VAL A 73 -2.89 3.50 16.68
CA VAL A 73 -2.79 3.67 15.23
C VAL A 73 -1.96 4.92 14.90
N GLY A 74 -2.23 6.05 15.56
CA GLY A 74 -1.43 7.27 15.44
C GLY A 74 0.04 7.01 15.81
N ALA A 75 0.28 6.29 16.90
CA ALA A 75 1.64 5.95 17.33
C ALA A 75 2.41 5.05 16.36
N VAL A 76 1.76 4.19 15.56
CA VAL A 76 2.45 3.44 14.50
C VAL A 76 2.54 4.22 13.21
N LEU A 77 1.62 5.15 12.93
CA LEU A 77 1.70 5.98 11.75
C LEU A 77 2.75 7.10 11.88
N ASP A 78 3.15 7.49 13.09
CA ASP A 78 4.27 8.42 13.30
C ASP A 78 5.57 7.95 12.61
N GLU A 79 6.14 8.81 11.76
CA GLU A 79 7.37 8.58 10.98
C GLU A 79 8.62 9.18 11.63
N THR A 80 8.53 9.74 12.83
CA THR A 80 9.66 10.42 13.48
C THR A 80 10.90 9.52 13.58
N ASP A 81 10.73 8.19 13.60
CA ASP A 81 11.83 7.22 13.60
C ASP A 81 12.26 6.69 12.21
N GLY A 82 11.50 6.96 11.14
CA GLY A 82 11.78 6.53 9.76
C GLY A 82 11.72 5.02 9.50
N LEU A 83 11.24 4.22 10.45
CA LEU A 83 11.28 2.75 10.39
C LEU A 83 9.88 2.12 10.20
N SER A 84 8.83 2.91 10.37
CA SER A 84 7.46 2.40 10.40
C SER A 84 6.92 1.95 9.04
N GLY A 85 6.27 0.78 8.99
CA GLY A 85 5.38 0.38 7.87
C GLY A 85 6.06 0.01 6.56
N ARG A 86 7.38 -0.15 6.52
CA ARG A 86 8.14 -0.37 5.27
C ARG A 86 7.96 -1.76 4.65
N PHE A 87 7.69 -2.78 5.47
CA PHE A 87 7.65 -4.19 5.05
C PHE A 87 6.34 -4.90 5.43
N THR A 88 5.29 -4.13 5.72
CA THR A 88 3.97 -4.67 6.06
C THR A 88 3.27 -5.22 4.81
N ILE A 89 2.21 -6.01 5.03
CA ILE A 89 1.44 -6.67 3.95
C ILE A 89 0.86 -5.63 2.98
N GLY A 90 0.50 -4.45 3.48
CA GLY A 90 0.17 -3.27 2.70
C GLY A 90 0.55 -1.99 3.42
N PRO A 91 0.34 -0.82 2.80
CA PRO A 91 0.63 0.48 3.42
C PRO A 91 -0.15 0.64 4.73
N LEU A 92 0.51 1.04 5.81
CA LEU A 92 -0.18 1.19 7.12
C LEU A 92 -1.30 2.23 7.08
N THR A 93 -1.21 3.23 6.20
CA THR A 93 -2.25 4.24 5.99
C THR A 93 -3.53 3.61 5.43
N GLU A 94 -3.40 2.67 4.49
CA GLU A 94 -4.49 1.91 3.91
C GLU A 94 -5.09 0.91 4.92
N VAL A 95 -4.21 0.20 5.65
CA VAL A 95 -4.61 -0.77 6.70
C VAL A 95 -5.42 -0.09 7.81
N ALA A 96 -4.93 1.04 8.32
CA ALA A 96 -5.63 1.82 9.35
C ALA A 96 -6.97 2.36 8.84
N ALA A 97 -7.00 2.85 7.61
CA ALA A 97 -8.21 3.35 6.97
C ALA A 97 -9.28 2.27 6.78
N GLN A 98 -8.99 0.97 6.89
CA GLN A 98 -10.03 -0.06 6.75
C GLN A 98 -11.07 -0.04 7.88
N HIS A 99 -10.64 0.20 9.12
CA HIS A 99 -11.48 0.03 10.31
C HIS A 99 -11.72 1.31 11.10
N HIS A 100 -11.07 2.41 10.73
CA HIS A 100 -11.26 3.71 11.36
C HIS A 100 -11.82 4.71 10.37
N THR A 101 -12.62 5.65 10.86
CA THR A 101 -13.03 6.83 10.09
C THR A 101 -11.96 7.91 10.15
N TRP A 102 -12.04 8.89 9.26
CA TRP A 102 -11.22 10.10 9.36
C TRP A 102 -11.43 10.81 10.69
N ASP A 103 -12.68 10.95 11.14
CA ASP A 103 -13.02 11.62 12.41
C ASP A 103 -12.38 10.93 13.63
N ASP A 104 -12.21 9.61 13.59
CA ASP A 104 -11.55 8.84 14.65
C ASP A 104 -10.02 9.07 14.66
N LEU A 105 -9.40 9.18 13.48
CA LEU A 105 -7.94 9.24 13.33
C LEU A 105 -7.39 10.67 13.34
N ALA A 106 -8.12 11.66 12.79
CA ALA A 106 -7.66 13.04 12.69
C ALA A 106 -7.17 13.62 14.04
N PRO A 107 -7.80 13.34 15.21
CA PRO A 107 -7.35 13.87 16.48
C PRO A 107 -6.01 13.30 16.98
N VAL A 108 -5.59 12.14 16.49
CA VAL A 108 -4.40 11.40 16.93
C VAL A 108 -3.27 11.39 15.91
N LEU A 109 -3.50 11.95 14.73
CA LEU A 109 -2.50 12.06 13.66
C LEU A 109 -1.89 13.45 13.62
N ASP A 110 -0.56 13.51 13.55
CA ASP A 110 0.13 14.75 13.21
C ASP A 110 -0.18 15.14 11.76
N ARG A 111 -0.14 16.46 11.49
CA ARG A 111 -0.34 17.08 10.17
C ARG A 111 0.80 16.78 9.20
N SER A 112 1.00 15.49 8.93
CA SER A 112 2.10 14.88 8.20
C SER A 112 1.61 14.35 6.85
N PRO A 113 2.53 14.01 5.91
CA PRO A 113 2.16 13.36 4.67
C PRO A 113 1.33 12.07 4.86
N ARG A 114 1.56 11.30 5.93
CA ARG A 114 0.74 10.12 6.24
C ARG A 114 -0.70 10.44 6.61
N ALA A 115 -0.94 11.55 7.32
CA ALA A 115 -2.30 11.97 7.58
C ALA A 115 -3.05 12.31 6.29
N ALA A 116 -2.38 12.96 5.33
CA ALA A 116 -2.95 13.18 4.00
C ALA A 116 -3.24 11.87 3.26
N PHE A 117 -2.33 10.88 3.31
CA PHE A 117 -2.61 9.55 2.74
C PHE A 117 -3.80 8.86 3.43
N VAL A 118 -3.88 8.86 4.76
CA VAL A 118 -5.05 8.31 5.48
C VAL A 118 -6.33 9.01 5.06
N ALA A 119 -6.32 10.34 4.93
CA ALA A 119 -7.46 11.12 4.47
C ALA A 119 -7.92 10.68 3.06
N HIS A 120 -6.99 10.54 2.10
CA HIS A 120 -7.31 10.04 0.76
C HIS A 120 -7.83 8.59 0.78
N GLU A 121 -7.23 7.71 1.58
CA GLU A 121 -7.71 6.34 1.75
C GLU A 121 -9.14 6.29 2.32
N ARG A 122 -9.49 7.24 3.19
CA ARG A 122 -10.84 7.39 3.75
C ARG A 122 -11.83 7.99 2.75
N VAL A 123 -11.41 8.95 1.93
CA VAL A 123 -12.22 9.51 0.83
C VAL A 123 -12.62 8.42 -0.16
N VAL A 124 -11.68 7.57 -0.58
CA VAL A 124 -11.97 6.43 -1.48
C VAL A 124 -12.89 5.40 -0.80
N ARG A 125 -12.86 5.31 0.53
CA ARG A 125 -13.78 4.49 1.35
C ARG A 125 -15.10 5.17 1.71
N GLY A 126 -15.34 6.39 1.21
CA GLY A 126 -16.61 7.11 1.32
C GLY A 126 -16.73 8.12 2.48
N ASP A 127 -15.64 8.43 3.20
CA ASP A 127 -15.68 9.51 4.18
C ASP A 127 -15.74 10.88 3.50
N VAL A 128 -16.38 11.82 4.18
CA VAL A 128 -16.29 13.25 3.86
C VAL A 128 -15.16 13.84 4.69
N VAL A 129 -14.09 14.26 4.01
CA VAL A 129 -12.95 14.91 4.67
C VAL A 129 -12.95 16.39 4.29
N ASP A 130 -13.16 17.25 5.27
CA ASP A 130 -13.10 18.71 5.12
C ASP A 130 -11.97 19.22 6.03
N ASP A 131 -10.74 19.16 5.52
CA ASP A 131 -9.53 19.50 6.27
C ASP A 131 -8.49 20.20 5.40
N ASP A 132 -8.62 21.53 5.32
CA ASP A 132 -7.75 22.42 4.54
C ASP A 132 -6.31 22.53 5.09
N ASP A 133 -6.07 22.06 6.31
CA ASP A 133 -4.75 22.15 6.98
C ASP A 133 -3.84 20.96 6.64
N LEU A 134 -4.34 19.95 5.90
CA LEU A 134 -3.53 18.83 5.46
C LEU A 134 -2.54 19.23 4.36
N PRO A 135 -1.32 18.65 4.35
CA PRO A 135 -0.38 18.89 3.28
C PRO A 135 -0.91 18.33 1.95
N ALA A 136 -0.81 19.13 0.89
CA ALA A 136 -1.17 18.71 -0.48
C ALA A 136 -0.09 17.79 -1.08
N VAL A 137 -0.04 16.53 -0.64
CA VAL A 137 0.99 15.56 -1.06
C VAL A 137 0.73 15.00 -2.46
N LEU A 138 -0.54 14.77 -2.81
CA LEU A 138 -0.96 14.17 -4.07
C LEU A 138 -1.45 15.18 -5.11
N ASP A 139 -1.57 16.47 -4.73
CA ASP A 139 -2.23 17.50 -5.55
C ASP A 139 -3.66 17.10 -6.01
N LEU A 140 -4.34 16.27 -5.21
CA LEU A 140 -5.70 15.79 -5.44
C LEU A 140 -6.69 16.38 -4.42
N PRO A 141 -7.96 16.61 -4.80
CA PRO A 141 -8.98 17.00 -3.84
C PRO A 141 -9.27 15.89 -2.81
N LEU A 142 -9.66 16.28 -1.60
CA LEU A 142 -10.14 15.37 -0.55
C LEU A 142 -11.61 14.97 -0.76
N ALA A 143 -11.98 14.69 -2.01
CA ALA A 143 -13.31 14.25 -2.39
C ALA A 143 -13.26 13.53 -3.75
N LEU A 144 -13.97 12.40 -3.84
CA LEU A 144 -14.18 11.71 -5.11
C LEU A 144 -15.00 12.58 -6.06
N GLN A 145 -14.57 12.65 -7.32
CA GLN A 145 -15.27 13.33 -8.39
C GLN A 145 -16.29 12.41 -9.08
N ALA A 146 -17.32 13.01 -9.68
CA ALA A 146 -18.41 12.25 -10.32
C ALA A 146 -17.99 11.38 -11.52
N TRP A 147 -16.78 11.61 -12.06
CA TRP A 147 -16.23 10.82 -13.16
C TRP A 147 -15.32 9.69 -12.67
N GLU A 148 -14.94 9.68 -11.39
CA GLU A 148 -14.09 8.63 -10.82
C GLU A 148 -14.85 7.31 -10.73
N PRO A 149 -14.17 6.17 -10.97
CA PRO A 149 -14.80 4.87 -10.86
C PRO A 149 -15.00 4.47 -9.39
N ASP A 150 -15.78 3.41 -9.18
CA ASP A 150 -15.73 2.68 -7.91
C ASP A 150 -14.38 1.96 -7.82
N TYR A 151 -13.51 2.43 -6.91
CA TYR A 151 -12.19 1.85 -6.71
C TYR A 151 -12.28 0.46 -6.07
N ALA A 152 -11.47 -0.48 -6.58
CA ALA A 152 -11.31 -1.80 -5.98
C ALA A 152 -10.41 -1.68 -4.75
N LEU A 153 -11.01 -1.80 -3.56
CA LEU A 153 -10.32 -1.61 -2.28
C LEU A 153 -9.76 -2.91 -1.73
N ALA A 154 -8.54 -2.85 -1.17
CA ALA A 154 -7.96 -3.97 -0.48
C ALA A 154 -8.72 -4.31 0.82
N THR A 155 -8.77 -5.60 1.15
CA THR A 155 -9.29 -6.11 2.43
C THR A 155 -8.17 -6.82 3.20
N TYR A 156 -7.82 -6.27 4.35
CA TYR A 156 -6.79 -6.75 5.26
C TYR A 156 -7.39 -7.63 6.37
N THR A 157 -6.67 -8.68 6.72
CA THR A 157 -7.00 -9.59 7.81
C THR A 157 -5.76 -9.87 8.64
N GLU A 158 -5.93 -10.49 9.81
CA GLU A 158 -4.84 -10.88 10.69
C GLU A 158 -3.77 -11.77 10.01
N VAL A 159 -4.17 -12.54 9.00
CA VAL A 159 -3.35 -13.58 8.35
C VAL A 159 -2.98 -13.28 6.90
N GLY A 160 -3.43 -12.15 6.34
CA GLY A 160 -3.22 -11.83 4.93
C GLY A 160 -4.03 -10.65 4.44
N ALA A 161 -4.07 -10.45 3.13
CA ALA A 161 -4.89 -9.42 2.49
C ALA A 161 -5.38 -9.91 1.12
N GLU A 162 -6.53 -9.39 0.71
CA GLU A 162 -7.11 -9.57 -0.61
C GLU A 162 -7.04 -8.25 -1.39
N PHE A 163 -6.57 -8.32 -2.63
CA PHE A 163 -6.40 -7.17 -3.52
C PHE A 163 -7.23 -7.40 -4.78
N PRO A 164 -8.52 -7.01 -4.78
CA PRO A 164 -9.37 -7.23 -5.94
C PRO A 164 -8.86 -6.41 -7.14
N ALA A 165 -8.85 -7.03 -8.32
CA ALA A 165 -8.65 -6.27 -9.54
C ALA A 165 -9.91 -5.43 -9.82
N PRO A 166 -9.76 -4.21 -10.38
CA PRO A 166 -10.91 -3.47 -10.89
C PRO A 166 -11.62 -4.31 -11.97
N PRO A 167 -12.95 -4.15 -12.12
CA PRO A 167 -13.66 -4.82 -13.20
C PRO A 167 -13.05 -4.37 -14.53
N LEU A 168 -12.57 -5.35 -15.31
CA LEU A 168 -12.10 -5.08 -16.66
C LEU A 168 -13.31 -5.04 -17.60
N PRO A 169 -13.32 -4.13 -18.59
CA PRO A 169 -14.31 -4.14 -19.65
C PRO A 169 -14.38 -5.52 -20.31
N ASP A 170 -15.59 -6.04 -20.54
CA ASP A 170 -15.84 -7.29 -21.24
C ASP A 170 -16.59 -7.07 -22.58
N ASP A 171 -16.83 -5.81 -22.93
CA ASP A 171 -17.43 -5.34 -24.16
C ASP A 171 -16.37 -5.13 -25.25
N TRP A 172 -15.77 -6.23 -25.67
CA TRP A 172 -14.72 -6.16 -26.68
C TRP A 172 -15.27 -6.02 -28.11
N ASP A 173 -14.81 -5.01 -28.82
CA ASP A 173 -15.12 -4.72 -30.22
C ASP A 173 -14.08 -5.32 -31.18
N ASP A 174 -14.54 -5.91 -32.28
CA ASP A 174 -13.64 -6.32 -33.37
C ASP A 174 -13.09 -5.06 -34.06
N VAL A 175 -11.76 -4.95 -34.13
CA VAL A 175 -11.07 -3.89 -34.85
C VAL A 175 -10.33 -4.50 -36.02
N GLU A 176 -10.63 -4.02 -37.23
CA GLU A 176 -9.90 -4.37 -38.45
C GLU A 176 -8.67 -3.46 -38.56
N PRO A 177 -7.44 -3.97 -38.34
CA PRO A 177 -6.25 -3.13 -38.36
C PRO A 177 -5.97 -2.63 -39.78
N ILE A 178 -5.53 -1.37 -39.88
CA ILE A 178 -5.24 -0.72 -41.16
C ILE A 178 -3.78 -0.25 -41.21
N PRO A 179 -3.17 -0.14 -42.39
CA PRO A 179 -1.87 0.50 -42.51
C PRO A 179 -1.92 1.96 -42.04
N ALA A 180 -0.95 2.37 -41.25
CA ALA A 180 -0.76 3.75 -40.82
C ALA A 180 0.68 4.21 -41.02
N GLU A 181 0.88 5.53 -41.06
CA GLU A 181 2.20 6.14 -41.08
C GLU A 181 2.83 6.03 -39.69
N ILE A 182 4.02 5.41 -39.62
CA ILE A 182 4.80 5.34 -38.38
C ILE A 182 5.60 6.62 -38.24
N LEU A 183 5.42 7.28 -37.10
CA LEU A 183 6.12 8.51 -36.75
C LEU A 183 7.42 8.18 -36.02
N ASP A 184 8.49 8.90 -36.37
CA ASP A 184 9.75 8.90 -35.64
C ASP A 184 9.62 9.88 -34.47
N ASP A 185 9.20 9.35 -33.31
CA ASP A 185 8.86 10.14 -32.11
C ASP A 185 9.58 9.60 -30.87
N ASP A 186 10.12 10.51 -30.06
CA ASP A 186 10.79 10.22 -28.79
C ASP A 186 9.87 9.51 -27.76
N VAL A 187 8.56 9.52 -27.98
CA VAL A 187 7.57 8.76 -27.18
C VAL A 187 7.92 7.26 -27.13
N GLU A 188 8.46 6.67 -28.19
CA GLU A 188 8.84 5.24 -28.18
C GLU A 188 9.88 4.96 -27.09
N TYR A 189 10.89 5.83 -26.98
CA TYR A 189 11.94 5.71 -25.98
C TYR A 189 11.38 5.89 -24.56
N ALA A 190 10.49 6.85 -24.35
CA ALA A 190 9.86 7.07 -23.05
C ALA A 190 9.05 5.86 -22.57
N ILE A 191 8.25 5.24 -23.45
CA ILE A 191 7.48 4.04 -23.11
C ILE A 191 8.40 2.85 -22.84
N ARG A 192 9.46 2.66 -23.63
CA ARG A 192 10.45 1.60 -23.38
C ARG A 192 11.13 1.75 -22.02
N GLN A 193 11.52 2.96 -21.63
CA GLN A 193 12.08 3.23 -20.31
C GLN A 193 11.07 2.96 -19.19
N LEU A 194 9.81 3.32 -19.40
CA LEU A 194 8.75 3.03 -18.45
C LEU A 194 8.60 1.52 -18.21
N VAL A 195 8.61 0.70 -19.27
CA VAL A 195 8.39 -0.75 -19.15
C VAL A 195 9.67 -1.58 -18.92
N GLU A 196 10.83 -0.94 -18.98
CA GLU A 196 12.15 -1.57 -18.87
C GLU A 196 12.24 -2.54 -17.67
N PRO A 197 11.84 -2.17 -16.44
CA PRO A 197 11.95 -3.06 -15.28
C PRO A 197 11.26 -4.42 -15.48
N TRP A 198 10.12 -4.44 -16.17
CA TRP A 198 9.38 -5.67 -16.46
C TRP A 198 10.02 -6.48 -17.58
N THR A 199 10.53 -5.83 -18.63
CA THR A 199 11.20 -6.52 -19.74
C THR A 199 12.57 -7.09 -19.37
N THR A 200 13.30 -6.46 -18.44
CA THR A 200 14.60 -6.98 -17.96
C THR A 200 14.42 -8.10 -16.93
N SER A 201 13.38 -8.02 -16.10
CA SER A 201 13.14 -8.98 -15.01
C SER A 201 12.30 -10.20 -15.44
N SER A 202 11.80 -10.20 -16.68
CA SER A 202 11.02 -11.30 -17.26
C SER A 202 11.55 -11.64 -18.66
N ASN A 203 11.09 -12.76 -19.24
CA ASN A 203 11.30 -13.04 -20.67
C ASN A 203 10.30 -12.26 -21.57
N GLY A 204 9.85 -11.09 -21.11
CA GLY A 204 8.85 -10.27 -21.81
C GLY A 204 9.45 -9.56 -23.02
N GLN A 205 8.66 -9.47 -24.09
CA GLN A 205 8.97 -8.65 -25.26
C GLN A 205 8.04 -7.43 -25.25
N VAL A 206 8.58 -6.26 -25.62
CA VAL A 206 7.80 -5.05 -25.84
C VAL A 206 8.04 -4.53 -27.25
N ASP A 207 6.96 -4.29 -27.97
CA ASP A 207 6.93 -3.62 -29.26
C ASP A 207 6.09 -2.35 -29.12
N VAL A 208 6.65 -1.21 -29.52
CA VAL A 208 6.03 0.12 -29.39
C VAL A 208 6.12 0.80 -30.76
N VAL A 209 5.03 1.42 -31.19
CA VAL A 209 4.98 2.24 -32.42
C VAL A 209 4.19 3.50 -32.12
N CYS A 210 4.66 4.63 -32.65
CA CYS A 210 3.87 5.86 -32.73
C CYS A 210 3.32 5.98 -34.15
N VAL A 211 2.04 6.30 -34.31
CA VAL A 211 1.41 6.44 -35.63
C VAL A 211 0.59 7.71 -35.71
N ASP A 212 0.46 8.27 -36.92
CA ASP A 212 -0.59 9.25 -37.22
C ASP A 212 -1.87 8.49 -37.58
N GLY A 213 -2.89 8.57 -36.72
CA GLY A 213 -4.16 7.87 -36.90
C GLY A 213 -4.86 7.48 -35.61
N ASP A 214 -5.62 6.39 -35.68
CA ASP A 214 -6.39 5.84 -34.57
C ASP A 214 -5.90 4.46 -34.15
N VAL A 215 -6.68 3.78 -33.32
CA VAL A 215 -6.34 2.47 -32.78
C VAL A 215 -6.18 1.39 -33.86
N ALA A 216 -6.96 1.45 -34.95
CA ALA A 216 -6.86 0.49 -36.04
C ALA A 216 -5.52 0.66 -36.79
N GLY A 217 -5.09 1.91 -36.97
CA GLY A 217 -3.78 2.24 -37.52
C GLY A 217 -2.63 1.75 -36.64
N ALA A 218 -2.71 1.97 -35.33
CA ALA A 218 -1.68 1.54 -34.38
C ALA A 218 -1.54 0.01 -34.36
N LEU A 219 -2.66 -0.71 -34.32
CA LEU A 219 -2.68 -2.17 -34.36
C LEU A 219 -2.12 -2.70 -35.69
N GLY A 220 -2.42 -2.04 -36.81
CA GLY A 220 -1.92 -2.43 -38.13
C GLY A 220 -0.42 -2.18 -38.28
N ALA A 221 0.10 -1.08 -37.72
CA ALA A 221 1.53 -0.77 -37.67
C ALA A 221 2.32 -1.78 -36.82
N LEU A 222 1.71 -2.31 -35.75
CA LEU A 222 2.25 -3.46 -34.99
C LEU A 222 2.21 -4.79 -35.78
N GLY A 223 1.66 -4.79 -36.99
CA GLY A 223 1.58 -5.96 -37.86
C GLY A 223 0.40 -6.89 -37.58
N LEU A 224 -0.56 -6.46 -36.75
CA LEU A 224 -1.77 -7.24 -36.49
C LEU A 224 -2.68 -7.21 -37.72
N ARG A 225 -3.38 -8.32 -37.96
CA ARG A 225 -4.34 -8.46 -39.07
C ARG A 225 -5.79 -8.55 -38.61
N ARG A 226 -5.98 -8.76 -37.32
CA ARG A 226 -7.27 -8.75 -36.63
C ARG A 226 -6.97 -8.50 -35.16
N ALA A 227 -7.75 -7.63 -34.54
CA ALA A 227 -7.68 -7.37 -33.13
C ALA A 227 -9.09 -7.34 -32.55
N ARG A 228 -9.16 -7.58 -31.24
CA ARG A 228 -10.38 -7.41 -30.46
C ARG A 228 -9.96 -6.68 -29.19
N MET A 229 -10.55 -5.53 -28.91
CA MET A 229 -10.17 -4.63 -27.80
C MET A 229 -11.39 -4.12 -27.06
#